data_AF-A0A2E5AYG0-F1
#
_entry.id   AF-A0A2E5AYG0-F1
#
_cell.length_a   1.000
_cell.length_b   1.000
_cell.length_c   1.000
_cell.angle_alpha   90.00
_cell.angle_beta   90.00
_cell.angle_gamma   90.00
#
_symmetry.space_group_name_H-M   'P 1'
#
loop_
_entity.id
_entity.type
_entity.pdbx_description
1 polymer ?
#
loop_
_entity_poly.entity_id
_entity_poly.type
_entity_poly.pdbx_seq_one_letter_code
_entity_poly.pdbx_strand_id
1 'polypeptide(L)'
;MLLGVQTTSAQQLSQDKSRPEVIAKTETAKLTEALNLSGDQSRTVFRALVAKEVSYQKNVDGKDLKDAAVATEKKKIDAQLKDAMKKTLNDEQYAQWVKMNN
;
A
#
# COMPACT_ATOMS: atom_id res chain seq x y z
N MET A 1 37.31 7.58 29.73
CA MET A 1 35.93 7.09 29.87
C MET A 1 35.26 7.22 28.52
N LEU A 2 35.12 6.08 27.84
CA LEU A 2 34.31 5.88 26.64
C LEU A 2 32.83 5.85 27.09
N LEU A 3 31.90 6.37 26.28
CA LEU A 3 30.50 5.93 26.10
C LEU A 3 29.65 7.12 25.62
N GLY A 4 29.48 7.23 24.31
CA GLY A 4 28.66 8.26 23.68
C GLY A 4 28.24 7.87 22.27
N VAL A 5 27.90 6.60 22.05
CA VAL A 5 27.26 6.14 20.82
C VAL A 5 26.19 5.16 21.23
N GLN A 6 24.93 5.50 20.96
CA GLN A 6 23.82 4.59 20.66
C GLN A 6 22.51 5.35 20.93
N THR A 7 21.82 5.78 19.87
CA THR A 7 20.34 5.82 19.80
C THR A 7 19.81 6.31 18.44
N THR A 8 20.62 6.90 17.56
CA THR A 8 20.11 7.54 16.32
C THR A 8 19.43 6.56 15.33
N SER A 9 19.71 5.26 15.40
CA SER A 9 19.15 4.26 14.46
C SER A 9 17.71 3.84 14.76
N ALA A 10 17.20 4.02 15.98
CA ALA A 10 15.82 3.61 16.34
C ALA A 10 14.76 4.63 15.91
N GLN A 11 15.14 5.91 15.85
CA GLN A 11 14.22 7.02 15.52
C GLN A 11 13.89 7.06 14.02
N GLN A 12 14.82 6.65 13.15
CA GLN A 12 14.57 6.54 11.71
C GLN A 12 13.64 5.36 11.38
N LEU A 13 13.80 4.21 12.04
CA LEU A 13 13.00 3.00 11.76
C LEU A 13 11.52 3.15 12.16
N SER A 14 11.23 3.89 13.24
CA SER A 14 9.85 4.19 13.66
C SER A 14 9.15 5.18 12.73
N GLN A 15 9.90 6.08 12.07
CA GLN A 15 9.36 7.04 11.11
C GLN A 15 9.10 6.38 9.74
N ASP A 16 9.89 5.37 9.37
CA ASP A 16 9.80 4.73 8.05
C ASP A 16 8.57 3.83 7.92
N LYS A 17 8.15 3.14 8.99
CA LYS A 17 7.01 2.20 8.96
C LYS A 17 5.64 2.86 8.74
N SER A 18 5.53 4.18 8.88
CA SER A 18 4.30 4.94 8.63
C SER A 18 4.32 5.69 7.29
N ARG A 19 5.38 5.54 6.48
CA ARG A 19 5.44 6.16 5.15
C ARG A 19 4.63 5.32 4.14
N PRO A 20 3.70 5.95 3.40
CA PRO A 20 2.93 5.28 2.34
C PRO A 20 3.78 4.46 1.37
N GLU A 21 4.98 4.96 1.04
CA GLU A 21 5.93 4.30 0.13
C GLU A 21 6.50 3.00 0.69
N VAL A 22 6.77 2.92 1.99
CA VAL A 22 7.34 1.72 2.62
C VAL A 22 6.29 0.63 2.71
N ILE A 23 5.05 1.01 3.06
CA ILE A 23 3.89 0.10 3.07
C ILE A 23 3.64 -0.42 1.65
N ALA A 24 3.51 0.48 0.68
CA ALA A 24 3.28 0.14 -0.72
C ALA A 24 4.41 -0.72 -1.31
N LYS A 25 5.68 -0.48 -0.96
CA LYS A 25 6.82 -1.28 -1.42
C LYS A 25 6.74 -2.71 -0.88
N THR A 26 6.40 -2.85 0.39
CA THR A 26 6.25 -4.16 1.04
C THR A 26 5.08 -4.94 0.43
N GLU A 27 3.95 -4.28 0.20
CA GLU A 27 2.79 -4.92 -0.44
C GLU A 27 3.06 -5.26 -1.91
N THR A 28 3.73 -4.37 -2.66
CA THR A 28 4.14 -4.67 -4.04
C THR A 28 5.04 -5.90 -4.10
N ALA A 29 6.03 -6.03 -3.22
CA ALA A 29 6.91 -7.19 -3.20
C ALA A 29 6.12 -8.50 -3.00
N LYS A 30 5.19 -8.51 -2.05
CA LYS A 30 4.29 -9.67 -1.82
C LYS A 30 3.45 -9.99 -3.06
N LEU A 31 2.89 -8.98 -3.72
CA LEU A 31 2.09 -9.16 -4.92
C LEU A 31 2.94 -9.63 -6.11
N THR A 32 4.17 -9.11 -6.25
CA THR A 32 5.12 -9.55 -7.27
C THR A 32 5.45 -11.02 -7.12
N GLU A 33 5.72 -11.49 -5.90
CA GLU A 33 5.98 -12.91 -5.62
C GLU A 33 4.73 -13.77 -5.85
N ALA A 34 3.57 -13.36 -5.36
CA ALA A 34 2.34 -14.14 -5.43
C ALA A 34 1.77 -14.24 -6.85
N LEU A 35 1.85 -13.16 -7.64
CA LEU A 35 1.21 -13.05 -8.96
C LEU A 35 2.23 -13.13 -10.11
N ASN A 36 3.51 -13.32 -9.79
CA ASN A 36 4.62 -13.29 -10.74
C ASN A 36 4.57 -12.04 -11.64
N LEU A 37 4.49 -10.86 -11.01
CA LEU A 37 4.35 -9.60 -11.74
C LEU A 37 5.61 -9.28 -12.55
N SER A 38 5.44 -8.82 -13.79
CA SER A 38 6.55 -8.29 -14.57
C SER A 38 7.13 -7.02 -13.92
N GLY A 39 8.30 -6.58 -14.37
CA GLY A 39 8.93 -5.36 -13.87
C GLY A 39 8.07 -4.10 -14.07
N ASP A 40 7.35 -4.01 -15.20
CA ASP A 40 6.48 -2.87 -15.50
C ASP A 40 5.15 -2.95 -14.74
N GLN A 41 4.59 -4.17 -14.59
CA GLN A 41 3.42 -4.40 -13.74
C GLN A 41 3.73 -4.02 -12.28
N SER A 42 4.86 -4.49 -11.74
CA SER A 42 5.30 -4.18 -10.37
C SER A 42 5.45 -2.68 -10.13
N ARG A 43 6.03 -1.94 -11.09
CA ARG A 43 6.16 -0.48 -11.01
C ARG A 43 4.80 0.23 -11.02
N THR A 44 3.85 -0.27 -11.82
CA THR A 44 2.51 0.31 -11.93
C THR A 44 1.68 0.02 -10.68
N VAL A 45 1.71 -1.22 -10.19
CA VAL A 45 1.08 -1.65 -8.94
C VAL A 45 1.64 -0.85 -7.76
N PHE A 46 2.96 -0.66 -7.69
CA PHE A 46 3.58 0.16 -6.65
C PHE A 46 3.03 1.59 -6.63
N ARG A 47 2.94 2.26 -7.78
CA ARG A 47 2.39 3.63 -7.85
C ARG A 47 0.92 3.67 -7.42
N ALA A 48 0.13 2.66 -7.81
CA ALA A 48 -1.27 2.57 -7.40
C ALA A 48 -1.42 2.36 -5.89
N LEU A 49 -0.57 1.52 -5.29
CA LEU A 49 -0.54 1.29 -3.84
C LEU A 49 -0.09 2.56 -3.10
N VAL A 50 0.96 3.25 -3.56
CA VAL A 50 1.36 4.54 -2.96
C VAL A 50 0.20 5.54 -2.98
N ALA A 51 -0.52 5.66 -4.10
CA ALA A 51 -1.67 6.55 -4.20
C ALA A 51 -2.81 6.17 -3.24
N LYS A 52 -3.07 4.86 -3.06
CA LYS A 52 -4.01 4.36 -2.05
C LYS A 52 -3.56 4.75 -0.65
N GLU A 53 -2.33 4.40 -0.26
CA GLU A 53 -1.82 4.61 1.10
C GLU A 53 -1.78 6.10 1.47
N VAL A 54 -1.37 6.98 0.54
CA VAL A 54 -1.44 8.43 0.73
C VAL A 54 -2.88 8.90 0.93
N SER A 55 -3.84 8.33 0.20
CA SER A 55 -5.25 8.72 0.30
C SER A 55 -5.90 8.18 1.58
N TYR A 56 -5.53 6.97 2.00
CA TYR A 56 -5.93 6.39 3.28
C TYR A 56 -5.44 7.24 4.43
N GLN A 57 -4.16 7.60 4.44
CA GLN A 57 -3.58 8.45 5.48
C GLN A 57 -4.30 9.81 5.60
N LYS A 58 -4.79 10.37 4.49
CA LYS A 58 -5.50 11.67 4.47
C LYS A 58 -6.97 11.56 4.86
N ASN A 59 -7.63 10.48 4.45
CA ASN A 59 -9.10 10.42 4.42
C ASN A 59 -9.70 9.33 5.30
N VAL A 60 -8.91 8.35 5.74
CA VAL A 60 -9.41 7.13 6.38
C VAL A 60 -8.70 6.86 7.70
N ASP A 61 -7.36 6.87 7.72
CA ASP A 61 -6.59 6.49 8.90
C ASP A 61 -6.82 7.46 10.06
N GLY A 62 -7.09 6.90 11.24
CA GLY A 62 -7.39 7.68 12.44
C GLY A 62 -8.76 8.37 12.44
N LYS A 63 -9.60 8.16 11.40
CA LYS A 63 -10.97 8.68 11.33
C LYS A 63 -12.00 7.59 11.63
N ASP A 64 -13.21 8.00 12.00
CA ASP A 64 -14.30 7.06 12.28
C ASP A 64 -14.89 6.48 10.99
N LEU A 65 -14.75 5.17 10.79
CA LEU A 65 -15.33 4.45 9.66
C LEU A 65 -16.87 4.38 9.69
N LYS A 66 -17.51 4.72 10.81
CA LYS A 66 -18.97 4.86 10.90
C LYS A 66 -19.46 6.17 10.28
N ASP A 67 -18.58 7.15 10.10
CA ASP A 67 -18.89 8.36 9.35
C ASP A 67 -19.11 8.00 7.87
N ALA A 68 -20.27 8.35 7.34
CA ALA A 68 -20.65 8.05 5.97
C ALA A 68 -19.69 8.65 4.93
N ALA A 69 -19.10 9.82 5.20
CA ALA A 69 -18.12 10.45 4.32
C ALA A 69 -16.80 9.65 4.31
N VAL A 70 -16.31 9.23 5.47
CA VAL A 70 -15.08 8.41 5.60
C VAL A 70 -15.28 7.04 4.93
N ALA A 71 -16.42 6.39 5.15
CA ALA A 71 -16.75 5.13 4.50
C ALA A 71 -16.85 5.27 2.97
N THR A 72 -17.39 6.40 2.49
CA THR A 72 -17.48 6.71 1.05
C THR A 72 -16.11 6.92 0.44
N GLU A 73 -15.24 7.70 1.07
CA GLU A 73 -13.86 7.90 0.62
C GLU A 73 -13.08 6.59 0.60
N LYS A 74 -13.19 5.76 1.65
CA LYS A 74 -12.57 4.43 1.66
C LYS A 74 -12.98 3.60 0.45
N LYS A 75 -14.29 3.48 0.19
CA LYS A 75 -14.82 2.73 -0.97
C LYS A 75 -14.31 3.27 -2.30
N LYS A 76 -14.24 4.60 -2.44
CA LYS A 76 -13.72 5.26 -3.63
C LYS A 76 -12.24 4.95 -3.85
N ILE A 77 -11.42 5.02 -2.82
CA ILE A 77 -9.99 4.70 -2.90
C ILE A 77 -9.80 3.22 -3.25
N ASP A 78 -10.56 2.32 -2.63
CA ASP A 78 -10.49 0.88 -2.92
C ASP A 78 -10.92 0.57 -4.35
N ALA A 79 -11.95 1.25 -4.86
CA ALA A 79 -12.38 1.12 -6.25
C ALA A 79 -11.30 1.61 -7.23
N GLN A 80 -10.64 2.73 -6.92
CA GLN A 80 -9.53 3.24 -7.73
C GLN A 80 -8.36 2.25 -7.79
N LEU A 81 -8.00 1.63 -6.66
CA LEU A 81 -6.99 0.57 -6.65
C LEU A 81 -7.45 -0.61 -7.51
N LYS A 82 -8.68 -1.10 -7.31
CA LYS A 82 -9.22 -2.23 -8.07
C LYS A 82 -9.20 -1.99 -9.59
N ASP A 83 -9.57 -0.79 -10.03
CA ASP A 83 -9.51 -0.40 -11.43
C ASP A 83 -8.07 -0.36 -11.96
N ALA A 84 -7.12 0.14 -11.17
CA ALA A 84 -5.70 0.13 -11.53
C ALA A 84 -5.15 -1.30 -11.65
N MET A 85 -5.52 -2.19 -10.72
CA MET A 85 -5.12 -3.60 -10.74
C MET A 85 -5.70 -4.30 -11.97
N LYS A 86 -6.98 -4.10 -12.27
CA LYS A 86 -7.64 -4.69 -13.45
C LYS A 86 -7.00 -4.27 -14.78
N LYS A 87 -6.50 -3.03 -14.88
CA LYS A 87 -5.83 -2.52 -16.08
C LYS A 87 -4.38 -2.98 -16.22
N THR A 88 -3.75 -3.37 -15.11
CA THR A 88 -2.31 -3.68 -15.06
C THR A 88 -2.05 -5.19 -15.11
N LEU A 89 -2.89 -5.96 -14.43
CA LEU A 89 -2.79 -7.40 -14.33
C LEU A 89 -3.46 -8.06 -15.53
N ASN A 90 -2.96 -9.24 -15.93
CA ASN A 90 -3.71 -10.10 -16.84
C ASN A 90 -4.87 -10.80 -16.09
N ASP A 91 -5.72 -11.52 -16.82
CA ASP A 91 -6.93 -12.14 -16.24
C ASP A 91 -6.62 -13.13 -15.12
N GLU A 92 -5.59 -13.96 -15.27
CA GLU A 92 -5.18 -14.95 -14.27
C GLU A 92 -4.65 -14.27 -12.99
N GLN A 93 -3.75 -13.29 -13.16
CA GLN A 93 -3.18 -12.50 -12.08
C GLN A 93 -4.26 -11.70 -11.34
N TYR A 94 -5.20 -11.09 -12.08
CA TYR A 94 -6.30 -10.34 -11.48
C TYR A 94 -7.24 -11.26 -10.70
N ALA A 95 -7.59 -12.43 -11.26
CA ALA A 95 -8.42 -13.41 -10.56
C ALA A 95 -7.76 -13.91 -9.27
N GLN A 96 -6.44 -14.14 -9.29
CA GLN A 96 -5.69 -14.52 -8.09
C GLN A 96 -5.62 -13.38 -7.08
N TRP A 97 -5.36 -12.15 -7.53
CA TRP A 97 -5.37 -10.96 -6.67
C TRP A 97 -6.72 -10.77 -5.97
N VAL A 98 -7.84 -10.93 -6.68
CA VAL A 98 -9.18 -10.87 -6.09
C VAL A 98 -9.36 -11.93 -5.00
N LYS A 99 -8.89 -13.17 -5.21
CA LYS A 99 -8.95 -14.24 -4.21
C LYS A 99 -8.12 -13.95 -2.96
N MET A 100 -7.02 -13.22 -3.09
CA MET A 100 -6.17 -12.84 -1.96
C MET A 100 -6.75 -11.69 -1.13
N ASN A 101 -7.64 -10.89 -1.72
CA ASN A 101 -8.17 -9.65 -1.14
C ASN A 101 -9.67 -9.70 -0.78
N ASN A 102 -10.35 -10.83 -1.01
CA ASN A 102 -11.74 -11.12 -0.60
C ASN A 102 -11.76 -11.98 0.66
#